data_AF-A0A1I3RM22-F1
#
_entry.id   AF-A0A1I3RM22-F1
#
_cell.length_a   1.000
_cell.length_b   1.000
_cell.length_c   1.000
_cell.angle_alpha   90.00
_cell.angle_beta   90.00
_cell.angle_gamma   90.00
#
_symmetry.space_group_name_H-M   'P 1'
#
loop_
_entity.id
_entity.type
_entity.pdbx_description
1 polymer ?
#
loop_
_entity_poly.entity_id
_entity_poly.type
_entity_poly.pdbx_seq_one_letter_code
_entity_poly.pdbx_strand_id
1 'polypeptide(L)'
;MRKLSLFFSVGLVLFLVAGCNNKTQPTSADQGMPSQVKTELTAVEVLKKSAEAMNQEKGFVAQSKQEQKIKQGKVDKVVSSEMEVQVTNQPLAMHIKGTMASNGVKTPVEMITANGKSYVKLGKKWMKEPETKTEQAENPSDQLKKAQQAITALEGGSTSPQGVKVTKENGFYIVEITKEAIANEQFKAMLAEEVKQALKGSLSSKKKQNELQVDQIQFEEYNQKIWIDAQTFKYSKQSVAYSMTIPGKKSPLKLDLKLEMNVKGPFEGKIEIPVDAKKS
;
A
#
# COMPACT_ATOMS: atom_id res chain seq x y z
N MET A 1 24.15 5.33 70.69
CA MET A 1 23.89 3.93 70.30
C MET A 1 24.60 3.67 68.97
N ARG A 2 25.45 2.61 68.95
CA ARG A 2 26.10 1.90 67.80
C ARG A 2 26.53 2.75 66.58
N LYS A 3 27.80 3.13 66.39
CA LYS A 3 28.98 2.33 65.93
C LYS A 3 28.59 1.41 64.75
N LEU A 4 29.25 1.38 63.60
CA LEU A 4 30.69 1.32 63.37
C LEU A 4 30.96 1.49 61.85
N SER A 5 32.02 2.22 61.50
CA SER A 5 32.66 2.24 60.19
C SER A 5 33.43 0.94 59.95
N LEU A 6 33.45 0.38 58.73
CA LEU A 6 34.56 -0.47 58.29
C LEU A 6 34.62 -0.59 56.76
N PHE A 7 35.66 0.02 56.20
CA PHE A 7 36.24 -0.32 54.90
C PHE A 7 36.67 -1.79 54.89
N PHE A 8 36.48 -2.49 53.77
CA PHE A 8 37.47 -3.46 53.32
C PHE A 8 37.51 -3.47 51.78
N SER A 9 38.65 -3.02 51.28
CA SER A 9 39.18 -3.27 49.94
C SER A 9 39.56 -4.76 49.80
N VAL A 10 40.16 -5.14 48.67
CA VAL A 10 40.61 -6.49 48.25
C VAL A 10 39.53 -7.25 47.47
N GLY A 11 39.74 -7.72 46.23
CA GLY A 11 40.95 -7.73 45.42
C GLY A 11 40.67 -8.40 44.07
N LEU A 12 41.41 -7.91 43.08
CA LEU A 12 41.72 -8.46 41.77
C LEU A 12 42.08 -9.96 41.82
N VAL A 13 41.43 -10.83 41.01
CA VAL A 13 42.07 -12.01 40.37
C VAL A 13 41.44 -12.26 38.99
N LEU A 14 42.28 -12.12 37.97
CA LEU A 14 42.15 -12.61 36.58
C LEU A 14 42.63 -14.08 36.48
N PHE A 15 42.38 -14.69 35.30
CA PHE A 15 42.98 -15.91 34.70
C PHE A 15 42.26 -17.25 34.95
N LEU A 16 42.07 -18.20 34.00
CA LEU A 16 42.41 -18.41 32.58
C LEU A 16 41.49 -19.51 31.99
N VAL A 17 41.09 -19.33 30.72
CA VAL A 17 41.20 -20.24 29.55
C VAL A 17 40.93 -21.76 29.68
N ALA A 18 39.97 -22.21 28.87
CA ALA A 18 40.10 -23.32 27.90
C ALA A 18 39.12 -23.01 26.75
N GLY A 19 39.43 -22.97 25.45
CA GLY A 19 40.52 -23.61 24.72
C GLY A 19 40.01 -24.86 24.00
N CYS A 20 39.23 -24.71 22.93
CA CYS A 20 39.13 -25.73 21.87
C CYS A 20 39.07 -25.07 20.49
N ASN A 21 40.16 -25.34 19.79
CA ASN A 21 40.55 -24.96 18.46
C ASN A 21 39.85 -25.89 17.47
N ASN A 22 39.12 -25.37 16.48
CA ASN A 22 38.91 -26.09 15.23
C ASN A 22 39.03 -25.11 14.06
N LYS A 23 40.20 -25.21 13.40
CA LYS A 23 40.45 -24.67 12.07
C LYS A 23 39.51 -25.35 11.09
N THR A 24 38.64 -24.58 10.45
CA THR A 24 38.08 -24.95 9.16
C THR A 24 38.62 -23.99 8.11
N GLN A 25 39.24 -24.58 7.10
CA GLN A 25 39.93 -23.96 5.98
C GLN A 25 38.95 -23.12 5.13
N PRO A 26 39.34 -21.93 4.61
CA PRO A 26 38.49 -21.18 3.69
C PRO A 26 38.63 -21.77 2.29
N THR A 27 37.58 -22.42 1.80
CA THR A 27 37.48 -22.77 0.38
C THR A 27 36.97 -21.55 -0.39
N SER A 28 37.70 -21.23 -1.46
CA SER A 28 37.48 -20.11 -2.36
C SER A 28 36.10 -20.08 -3.01
N ALA A 29 35.70 -18.84 -3.33
CA ALA A 29 34.79 -18.43 -4.40
C ALA A 29 33.35 -18.94 -4.31
N ASP A 30 32.46 -18.08 -3.81
CA ASP A 30 31.16 -17.96 -4.45
C ASP A 30 30.77 -16.50 -4.63
N GLN A 31 30.33 -16.19 -5.84
CA GLN A 31 30.04 -14.86 -6.33
C GLN A 31 28.81 -14.31 -5.61
N GLY A 32 28.83 -13.00 -5.34
CA GLY A 32 27.76 -12.29 -4.66
C GLY A 32 26.40 -12.49 -5.32
N MET A 33 25.56 -13.31 -4.69
CA MET A 33 24.11 -13.11 -4.69
C MET A 33 23.73 -12.42 -3.38
N PRO A 34 22.89 -11.37 -3.40
CA PRO A 34 22.37 -10.80 -2.17
C PRO A 34 21.60 -11.89 -1.42
N SER A 35 22.09 -12.28 -0.24
CA SER A 35 21.43 -13.25 0.62
C SER A 35 20.04 -12.73 0.99
N GLN A 36 19.00 -13.30 0.38
CA GLN A 36 17.64 -13.20 0.89
C GLN A 36 17.57 -13.96 2.20
N VAL A 37 17.74 -13.24 3.31
CA VAL A 37 17.56 -13.81 4.65
C VAL A 37 16.07 -14.12 4.82
N LYS A 38 15.76 -15.39 5.05
CA LYS A 38 14.41 -15.86 5.38
C LYS A 38 13.91 -15.08 6.61
N THR A 39 12.77 -14.41 6.49
CA THR A 39 12.23 -13.56 7.57
C THR A 39 11.59 -14.41 8.66
N GLU A 40 11.78 -14.02 9.93
CA GLU A 40 11.09 -14.67 11.05
C GLU A 40 9.58 -14.37 11.07
N LEU A 41 9.18 -13.23 10.51
CA LEU A 41 7.79 -12.79 10.45
C LEU A 41 7.12 -13.19 9.13
N THR A 42 5.85 -13.57 9.23
CA THR A 42 4.94 -13.79 8.11
C THR A 42 4.41 -12.47 7.53
N ALA A 43 3.82 -12.51 6.33
CA ALA A 43 3.21 -11.33 5.69
C ALA A 43 2.09 -10.73 6.55
N VAL A 44 1.26 -11.59 7.14
CA VAL A 44 0.14 -11.19 8.00
C VAL A 44 0.65 -10.44 9.23
N GLU A 45 1.71 -10.92 9.88
CA GLU A 45 2.29 -10.27 11.06
C GLU A 45 2.93 -8.93 10.71
N VAL A 46 3.68 -8.86 9.60
CA VAL A 46 4.29 -7.62 9.11
C VAL A 46 3.22 -6.56 8.82
N LEU A 47 2.17 -6.92 8.08
CA LEU A 47 1.07 -6.00 7.75
C LEU A 47 0.29 -5.57 8.99
N LYS A 48 0.01 -6.49 9.92
CA LYS A 48 -0.67 -6.18 11.18
C LYS A 48 0.11 -5.16 12.01
N LYS A 49 1.40 -5.42 12.24
CA LYS A 49 2.28 -4.50 12.99
C LYS A 49 2.38 -3.14 12.30
N SER A 50 2.37 -3.12 10.97
CA SER A 50 2.38 -1.87 10.22
C SER A 50 1.07 -1.09 10.33
N ALA A 51 -0.09 -1.77 10.28
CA ALA A 51 -1.38 -1.15 10.50
C ALA A 51 -1.50 -0.56 11.92
N GLU A 52 -0.96 -1.25 12.93
CA GLU A 52 -0.88 -0.76 14.30
C GLU A 52 -0.01 0.50 14.40
N ALA A 53 1.19 0.50 13.81
CA ALA A 53 2.07 1.66 13.77
C ALA A 53 1.41 2.86 13.07
N MET A 54 0.75 2.63 11.92
CA MET A 54 0.07 3.69 11.17
C MET A 54 -1.11 4.30 11.93
N ASN A 55 -1.80 3.54 12.77
CA ASN A 55 -2.89 4.07 13.61
C ASN A 55 -2.40 4.95 14.76
N GLN A 56 -1.13 4.84 15.15
CA GLN A 56 -0.52 5.68 16.20
C GLN A 56 -0.02 7.02 15.65
N GLU A 57 0.23 7.13 14.36
CA GLU A 57 0.62 8.37 13.70
C GLU A 57 -0.56 9.35 13.62
N LYS A 58 -0.29 10.66 13.72
CA LYS A 58 -1.34 11.67 13.50
C LYS A 58 -1.76 11.76 12.04
N GLY A 59 -0.84 11.46 11.12
CA GLY A 59 -1.03 11.60 9.69
C GLY A 59 0.28 11.40 8.94
N PHE A 60 0.23 11.42 7.62
CA PHE A 60 1.44 11.39 6.77
C PHE A 60 1.24 12.16 5.47
N VAL A 61 2.37 12.48 4.84
CA VAL A 61 2.43 12.96 3.46
C VAL A 61 3.03 11.87 2.59
N ALA A 62 2.45 11.62 1.42
CA ALA A 62 2.97 10.71 0.41
C ALA A 62 2.98 11.36 -0.97
N GLN A 63 3.84 10.87 -1.85
CA GLN A 63 3.78 11.14 -3.28
C GLN A 63 3.30 9.89 -3.99
N SER A 64 2.29 10.05 -4.83
CA SER A 64 1.74 9.00 -5.69
C SER A 64 2.01 9.32 -7.15
N LYS A 65 2.46 8.33 -7.90
CA LYS A 65 2.56 8.36 -9.36
C LYS A 65 1.74 7.21 -9.90
N GLN A 66 0.87 7.50 -10.86
CA GLN A 66 0.05 6.50 -11.50
C GLN A 66 0.14 6.63 -13.02
N GLU A 67 0.19 5.51 -13.71
CA GLU A 67 -0.05 5.40 -15.14
C GLU A 67 -1.11 4.33 -15.37
N GLN A 68 -2.12 4.67 -16.15
CA GLN A 68 -3.25 3.81 -16.48
C GLN A 68 -3.46 3.82 -17.98
N LYS A 69 -3.49 2.65 -18.60
CA LYS A 69 -3.85 2.47 -20.01
C LYS A 69 -5.18 1.76 -20.11
N ILE A 70 -6.10 2.35 -20.86
CA ILE A 70 -7.47 1.88 -21.02
C ILE A 70 -7.71 1.61 -22.49
N LYS A 71 -8.05 0.37 -22.85
CA LYS A 71 -8.44 0.02 -24.22
C LYS A 71 -9.81 -0.62 -24.26
N GLN A 72 -10.69 -0.10 -25.11
CA GLN A 72 -12.03 -0.66 -25.34
C GLN A 72 -12.50 -0.34 -26.77
N GLY A 73 -12.51 -1.36 -27.63
CA GLY A 73 -12.86 -1.17 -29.05
C GLY A 73 -11.91 -0.19 -29.74
N LYS A 74 -12.45 0.94 -30.22
CA LYS A 74 -11.64 2.03 -30.83
C LYS A 74 -11.05 3.01 -29.81
N VAL A 75 -11.41 2.89 -28.53
CA VAL A 75 -10.86 3.74 -27.47
C VAL A 75 -9.51 3.18 -27.05
N ASP A 76 -8.47 4.00 -27.15
CA ASP A 76 -7.15 3.78 -26.56
C ASP A 76 -6.76 5.06 -25.83
N LYS A 77 -6.66 5.01 -24.50
CA LYS A 77 -6.44 6.17 -23.63
C LYS A 77 -5.33 5.87 -22.65
N VAL A 78 -4.39 6.80 -22.54
CA VAL A 78 -3.39 6.79 -21.47
C VAL A 78 -3.68 7.95 -20.53
N VAL A 79 -3.81 7.62 -19.25
CA VAL A 79 -3.96 8.58 -18.16
C VAL A 79 -2.77 8.41 -17.23
N SER A 80 -2.09 9.50 -16.89
CA SER A 80 -1.09 9.49 -15.83
C SER A 80 -1.40 10.54 -14.79
N SER A 81 -0.92 10.36 -13.57
CA SER A 81 -1.03 11.34 -12.52
C SER A 81 0.20 11.38 -11.64
N GLU A 82 0.50 12.57 -11.14
CA GLU A 82 1.48 12.79 -10.07
C GLU A 82 0.78 13.62 -9.00
N MET A 83 0.65 13.05 -7.81
CA MET A 83 -0.16 13.58 -6.72
C MET A 83 0.63 13.61 -5.42
N GLU A 84 0.49 14.68 -4.65
CA GLU A 84 0.79 14.71 -3.23
C GLU A 84 -0.49 14.34 -2.47
N VAL A 85 -0.36 13.41 -1.54
CA VAL A 85 -1.45 12.92 -0.68
C VAL A 85 -1.09 13.26 0.76
N GLN A 86 -1.95 14.01 1.42
CA GLN A 86 -1.86 14.28 2.86
C GLN A 86 -3.04 13.59 3.54
N VAL A 87 -2.78 12.91 4.65
CA VAL A 87 -3.80 12.21 5.44
C VAL A 87 -3.65 12.59 6.90
N THR A 88 -4.75 12.80 7.60
CA THR A 88 -4.83 12.82 9.07
C THR A 88 -5.69 11.68 9.56
N ASN A 89 -5.34 11.08 10.70
CA ASN A 89 -6.09 9.95 11.29
C ASN A 89 -7.17 10.43 12.29
N GLN A 90 -6.97 11.58 12.93
CA GLN A 90 -7.88 12.11 13.96
C GLN A 90 -8.01 13.65 13.87
N PRO A 91 -9.10 14.19 13.29
CA PRO A 91 -10.14 13.48 12.54
C PRO A 91 -9.58 12.89 11.23
N LEU A 92 -10.26 11.87 10.71
CA LEU A 92 -9.92 11.28 9.43
C LEU A 92 -10.22 12.27 8.30
N ALA A 93 -9.18 12.73 7.62
CA ALA A 93 -9.28 13.64 6.49
C ALA A 93 -8.14 13.40 5.49
N MET A 94 -8.38 13.78 4.24
CA MET A 94 -7.48 13.55 3.13
C MET A 94 -7.46 14.77 2.21
N HIS A 95 -6.26 15.18 1.79
CA HIS A 95 -6.06 16.23 0.79
C HIS A 95 -5.12 15.69 -0.27
N ILE A 96 -5.62 15.58 -1.49
CA ILE A 96 -4.87 15.17 -2.66
C ILE A 96 -4.73 16.37 -3.57
N LYS A 97 -3.51 16.68 -4.01
CA LYS A 97 -3.28 17.73 -5.00
C LYS A 97 -2.22 17.29 -5.99
N GLY A 98 -2.38 17.68 -7.24
CA GLY A 98 -1.38 17.37 -8.25
C GLY A 98 -1.86 17.61 -9.66
N THR A 99 -1.29 16.84 -10.58
CA THR A 99 -1.60 16.94 -12.01
C THR A 99 -2.02 15.59 -12.54
N MET A 100 -3.09 15.58 -13.33
CA MET A 100 -3.49 14.45 -14.14
C MET A 100 -3.23 14.79 -15.61
N ALA A 101 -2.59 13.89 -16.36
CA ALA A 101 -2.43 13.99 -17.80
C ALA A 101 -3.31 12.96 -18.50
N SER A 102 -4.01 13.38 -19.54
CA SER A 102 -4.82 12.50 -20.39
C SER A 102 -4.56 12.85 -21.84
N ASN A 103 -4.07 11.89 -22.64
CA ASN A 103 -3.71 12.11 -24.04
C ASN A 103 -2.81 13.36 -24.24
N GLY A 104 -1.82 13.54 -23.35
CA GLY A 104 -0.87 14.66 -23.38
C GLY A 104 -1.38 15.96 -22.76
N VAL A 105 -2.68 16.11 -22.49
CA VAL A 105 -3.23 17.31 -21.85
C VAL A 105 -3.13 17.18 -20.34
N LYS A 106 -2.41 18.11 -19.70
CA LYS A 106 -2.24 18.18 -18.25
C LYS A 106 -3.32 19.08 -17.63
N THR A 107 -3.97 18.58 -16.60
CA THR A 107 -5.01 19.28 -15.83
C THR A 107 -4.65 19.22 -14.34
N PRO A 108 -4.58 20.37 -13.65
CA PRO A 108 -4.44 20.37 -12.20
C PRO A 108 -5.71 19.82 -11.55
N VAL A 109 -5.51 18.95 -10.56
CA VAL A 109 -6.59 18.34 -9.80
C VAL A 109 -6.29 18.53 -8.33
N GLU A 110 -7.33 18.86 -7.57
CA GLU A 110 -7.29 18.92 -6.12
C GLU A 110 -8.53 18.23 -5.58
N MET A 111 -8.38 17.40 -4.56
CA MET A 111 -9.48 16.70 -3.90
C MET A 111 -9.30 16.82 -2.39
N ILE A 112 -10.37 17.15 -1.69
CA ILE A 112 -10.38 17.25 -0.23
C ILE A 112 -11.57 16.46 0.30
N THR A 113 -11.27 15.51 1.18
CA THR A 113 -12.26 14.74 1.93
C THR A 113 -12.06 15.01 3.41
N ALA A 114 -13.05 15.62 4.06
CA ALA A 114 -13.02 15.89 5.49
C ALA A 114 -14.44 15.91 6.06
N ASN A 115 -14.63 15.42 7.29
CA ASN A 115 -15.93 15.40 7.97
C ASN A 115 -17.05 14.75 7.12
N GLY A 116 -16.71 13.67 6.41
CA GLY A 116 -17.66 12.93 5.55
C GLY A 116 -18.10 13.67 4.29
N LYS A 117 -17.43 14.77 3.92
CA LYS A 117 -17.70 15.50 2.68
C LYS A 117 -16.49 15.42 1.77
N SER A 118 -16.71 15.10 0.50
CA SER A 118 -15.68 15.12 -0.54
C SER A 118 -15.95 16.26 -1.54
N TYR A 119 -14.88 16.95 -1.92
CA TYR A 119 -14.88 18.00 -2.93
C TYR A 119 -13.73 17.76 -3.90
N VAL A 120 -13.99 17.96 -5.19
CA VAL A 120 -12.99 17.89 -6.25
C VAL A 120 -12.93 19.21 -7.00
N LYS A 121 -11.72 19.69 -7.27
CA LYS A 121 -11.42 20.84 -8.11
C LYS A 121 -10.78 20.34 -9.39
N LEU A 122 -11.48 20.55 -10.50
CA LEU A 122 -10.91 20.36 -11.84
C LEU A 122 -10.70 21.74 -12.46
N GLY A 123 -9.44 22.16 -12.59
CA GLY A 123 -9.12 23.53 -13.01
C GLY A 123 -9.46 24.55 -11.90
N LYS A 124 -10.43 25.45 -12.16
CA LYS A 124 -10.74 26.58 -11.26
C LYS A 124 -11.98 26.38 -10.38
N LYS A 125 -12.82 25.38 -10.65
CA LYS A 125 -14.12 25.22 -9.99
C LYS A 125 -14.13 23.99 -9.09
N TRP A 126 -14.56 24.18 -7.84
CA TRP A 126 -14.89 23.10 -6.91
C TRP A 126 -16.25 22.49 -7.26
N MET A 127 -16.35 21.19 -7.09
CA MET A 127 -17.57 20.41 -7.24
C MET A 127 -17.67 19.51 -6.02
N LYS A 128 -18.82 19.54 -5.34
CA LYS A 128 -19.12 18.58 -4.28
C LYS A 128 -19.37 17.21 -4.92
N GLU A 129 -18.69 16.18 -4.42
CA GLU A 129 -19.00 14.81 -4.85
C GLU A 129 -20.31 14.33 -4.21
N PRO A 130 -21.11 13.50 -4.91
CA PRO A 130 -22.36 12.99 -4.37
C PRO A 130 -22.06 12.08 -3.19
N GLU A 131 -22.64 12.33 -2.02
CA GLU A 131 -22.39 11.54 -0.81
C GLU A 131 -22.66 10.05 -1.06
N THR A 132 -21.61 9.25 -1.24
CA THR A 132 -21.71 7.79 -1.27
C THR A 132 -21.43 7.23 0.12
N LYS A 133 -22.07 6.10 0.49
CA LYS A 133 -21.86 5.45 1.81
C LYS A 133 -20.41 5.00 2.05
N THR A 134 -19.58 5.01 1.01
CA THR A 134 -18.17 4.59 0.97
C THR A 134 -17.17 5.76 0.92
N GLU A 135 -17.63 7.02 0.95
CA GLU A 135 -16.81 8.22 0.73
C GLU A 135 -16.08 8.76 1.96
N GLN A 136 -16.08 8.01 3.07
CA GLN A 136 -15.10 8.32 4.12
C GLN A 136 -13.72 8.09 3.52
N ALA A 137 -12.83 9.08 3.65
CA ALA A 137 -11.41 8.89 3.36
C ALA A 137 -10.99 7.58 4.03
N GLU A 138 -10.62 6.55 3.26
CA GLU A 138 -10.24 5.28 3.88
C GLU A 138 -8.98 5.51 4.71
N ASN A 139 -8.99 5.06 5.96
CA ASN A 139 -7.79 5.13 6.77
C ASN A 139 -6.72 4.29 6.07
N PRO A 140 -5.50 4.79 5.86
CA PRO A 140 -4.43 4.02 5.24
C PRO A 140 -4.09 2.73 6.01
N SER A 141 -4.36 2.69 7.32
CA SER A 141 -4.30 1.44 8.10
C SER A 141 -5.36 0.42 7.66
N ASP A 142 -6.51 0.85 7.15
CA ASP A 142 -7.53 -0.04 6.61
C ASP A 142 -7.10 -0.65 5.27
N GLN A 143 -6.30 0.04 4.45
CA GLN A 143 -5.69 -0.58 3.27
C GLN A 143 -4.72 -1.71 3.66
N LEU A 144 -3.92 -1.51 4.72
CA LEU A 144 -3.05 -2.56 5.24
C LEU A 144 -3.86 -3.72 5.85
N LYS A 145 -4.97 -3.45 6.55
CA LYS A 145 -5.89 -4.47 7.05
C LYS A 145 -6.56 -5.24 5.92
N LYS A 146 -6.97 -4.57 4.83
CA LYS A 146 -7.52 -5.22 3.63
C LYS A 146 -6.50 -6.16 3.01
N ALA A 147 -5.26 -5.70 2.82
CA ALA A 147 -4.17 -6.56 2.35
C ALA A 147 -3.93 -7.76 3.29
N GLN A 148 -3.96 -7.53 4.61
CA GLN A 148 -3.85 -8.58 5.61
C GLN A 148 -5.00 -9.60 5.50
N GLN A 149 -6.25 -9.14 5.39
CA GLN A 149 -7.44 -9.98 5.21
C GLN A 149 -7.35 -10.79 3.92
N ALA A 150 -6.92 -10.16 2.82
CA ALA A 150 -6.77 -10.80 1.53
C ALA A 150 -5.71 -11.93 1.60
N ILE A 151 -4.57 -11.68 2.25
CA ILE A 151 -3.55 -12.71 2.48
C ILE A 151 -4.06 -13.83 3.42
N THR A 152 -4.80 -13.48 4.47
CA THR A 152 -5.37 -14.47 5.41
C THR A 152 -6.33 -15.43 4.69
N ALA A 153 -7.07 -14.93 3.69
CA ALA A 153 -7.99 -15.72 2.89
C ALA A 153 -7.30 -16.67 1.90
N LEU A 154 -6.02 -16.45 1.56
CA LEU A 154 -5.35 -17.28 0.55
C LEU A 154 -5.17 -18.73 1.00
N GLU A 155 -4.87 -19.00 2.28
CA GLU A 155 -4.61 -20.38 2.74
C GLU A 155 -4.90 -20.63 4.22
N GLY A 156 -5.93 -20.01 4.81
CA GLY A 156 -6.45 -20.42 6.13
C GLY A 156 -5.43 -20.46 7.29
N GLY A 157 -4.32 -19.72 7.19
CA GLY A 157 -3.26 -19.69 8.21
C GLY A 157 -1.91 -20.32 7.83
N SER A 158 -1.71 -20.78 6.59
CA SER A 158 -0.36 -21.15 6.10
C SER A 158 0.60 -19.95 6.20
N THR A 159 1.85 -20.19 6.60
CA THR A 159 2.84 -19.12 6.81
C THR A 159 3.37 -18.53 5.50
N SER A 160 3.14 -19.19 4.36
CA SER A 160 3.61 -18.76 3.04
C SER A 160 2.61 -19.14 1.94
N PRO A 161 1.47 -18.44 1.84
CA PRO A 161 0.47 -18.74 0.82
C PRO A 161 1.04 -18.58 -0.59
N GLN A 162 0.54 -19.41 -1.52
CA GLN A 162 0.97 -19.32 -2.92
C GLN A 162 0.79 -17.89 -3.46
N GLY A 163 1.85 -17.37 -4.09
CA GLY A 163 1.86 -16.00 -4.63
C GLY A 163 2.03 -14.89 -3.59
N VAL A 164 2.38 -15.23 -2.34
CA VAL A 164 2.76 -14.25 -1.31
C VAL A 164 4.17 -14.54 -0.83
N LYS A 165 5.01 -13.50 -0.79
CA LYS A 165 6.38 -13.58 -0.28
C LYS A 165 6.67 -12.44 0.66
N VAL A 166 7.43 -12.72 1.71
CA VAL A 166 8.06 -11.68 2.54
C VAL A 166 9.57 -11.83 2.43
N THR A 167 10.25 -10.71 2.17
CA THR A 167 11.71 -10.63 2.26
C THR A 167 12.12 -9.50 3.19
N LYS A 168 13.33 -9.58 3.72
CA LYS A 168 13.95 -8.49 4.47
C LYS A 168 15.22 -8.04 3.76
N GLU A 169 15.20 -6.84 3.21
CA GLU A 169 16.27 -6.31 2.38
C GLU A 169 16.42 -4.81 2.66
N ASN A 170 17.66 -4.32 2.77
CA ASN A 170 17.99 -2.90 2.97
C ASN A 170 17.22 -2.21 4.14
N GLY A 171 16.99 -2.92 5.23
CA GLY A 171 16.27 -2.38 6.40
C GLY A 171 14.74 -2.37 6.28
N PHE A 172 14.17 -2.96 5.22
CA PHE A 172 12.73 -3.07 5.02
C PHE A 172 12.26 -4.52 5.04
N TYR A 173 11.08 -4.75 5.59
CA TYR A 173 10.24 -5.87 5.17
C TYR A 173 9.55 -5.51 3.86
N ILE A 174 9.61 -6.41 2.88
CA ILE A 174 8.94 -6.28 1.58
C ILE A 174 7.90 -7.39 1.50
N VAL A 175 6.63 -7.02 1.58
CA VAL A 175 5.52 -7.93 1.34
C VAL A 175 5.15 -7.86 -0.14
N GLU A 176 5.33 -8.96 -0.86
CA GLU A 176 5.03 -9.10 -2.28
C GLU A 176 3.83 -10.04 -2.48
N ILE A 177 2.85 -9.61 -3.28
CA ILE A 177 1.70 -10.40 -3.71
C ILE A 177 1.70 -10.44 -5.23
N THR A 178 1.73 -11.62 -5.82
CA THR A 178 1.89 -11.84 -7.26
C THR A 178 0.64 -12.45 -7.88
N LYS A 179 0.65 -12.61 -9.21
CA LYS A 179 -0.45 -13.22 -9.98
C LYS A 179 -0.82 -14.62 -9.48
N GLU A 180 0.13 -15.38 -8.95
CA GLU A 180 -0.13 -16.72 -8.43
C GLU A 180 -1.15 -16.71 -7.28
N ALA A 181 -1.26 -15.61 -6.52
CA ALA A 181 -2.29 -15.45 -5.48
C ALA A 181 -3.72 -15.38 -6.07
N ILE A 182 -3.86 -14.97 -7.34
CA ILE A 182 -5.14 -14.87 -8.05
C ILE A 182 -5.69 -16.26 -8.42
N ALA A 183 -4.87 -17.32 -8.38
CA ALA A 183 -5.36 -18.69 -8.55
C ALA A 183 -6.34 -19.11 -7.43
N ASN A 184 -6.30 -18.44 -6.27
CA ASN A 184 -7.30 -18.59 -5.23
C ASN A 184 -8.57 -17.79 -5.59
N GLU A 185 -9.70 -18.48 -5.75
CA GLU A 185 -10.96 -17.87 -6.18
C GLU A 185 -11.52 -16.85 -5.16
N GLN A 186 -11.26 -17.02 -3.86
CA GLN A 186 -11.70 -16.05 -2.85
C GLN A 186 -10.94 -14.74 -2.97
N PHE A 187 -9.62 -14.79 -3.15
CA PHE A 187 -8.79 -13.61 -3.36
C PHE A 187 -9.14 -12.91 -4.68
N LYS A 188 -9.31 -13.67 -5.76
CA LYS A 188 -9.79 -13.16 -7.05
C LYS A 188 -11.15 -12.48 -6.94
N ALA A 189 -12.09 -13.04 -6.17
CA ALA A 189 -13.39 -12.42 -5.94
C ALA A 189 -13.29 -11.08 -5.19
N MET A 190 -12.38 -10.97 -4.20
CA MET A 190 -12.13 -9.69 -3.51
C MET A 190 -11.60 -8.64 -4.48
N LEU A 191 -10.59 -8.98 -5.30
CA LEU A 191 -10.05 -8.06 -6.30
C LEU A 191 -11.12 -7.66 -7.34
N ALA A 192 -11.94 -8.61 -7.79
CA ALA A 192 -13.04 -8.32 -8.72
C ALA A 192 -14.05 -7.33 -8.13
N GLU A 193 -14.37 -7.44 -6.84
CA GLU A 193 -15.26 -6.51 -6.15
C GLU A 193 -14.61 -5.12 -6.02
N GLU A 194 -13.33 -5.01 -5.71
CA GLU A 194 -12.61 -3.72 -5.69
C GLU A 194 -12.65 -3.04 -7.07
N VAL A 195 -12.38 -3.79 -8.13
CA VAL A 195 -12.48 -3.31 -9.51
C VAL A 195 -13.91 -2.87 -9.82
N LYS A 196 -14.92 -3.64 -9.40
CA LYS A 196 -16.33 -3.30 -9.57
C LYS A 196 -16.68 -1.99 -8.91
N GLN A 197 -16.22 -1.76 -7.67
CA GLN A 197 -16.45 -0.52 -6.94
C GLN A 197 -15.75 0.67 -7.62
N ALA A 198 -14.49 0.51 -8.01
CA ALA A 198 -13.75 1.55 -8.74
C ALA A 198 -14.42 1.93 -10.07
N LEU A 199 -14.97 0.94 -10.77
CA LEU A 199 -15.67 1.16 -12.04
C LEU A 199 -17.06 1.78 -11.87
N LYS A 200 -17.75 1.61 -10.74
CA LYS A 200 -19.08 2.23 -10.51
C LYS A 200 -19.06 3.75 -10.70
N GLY A 201 -18.00 4.42 -10.25
CA GLY A 201 -17.82 5.87 -10.43
C GLY A 201 -17.64 6.27 -11.91
N SER A 202 -16.90 5.48 -12.68
CA SER A 202 -16.59 5.74 -14.09
C SER A 202 -17.64 5.23 -15.08
N LEU A 203 -18.48 4.27 -14.68
CA LEU A 203 -19.50 3.61 -15.52
C LEU A 203 -20.93 4.08 -15.23
N SER A 204 -21.09 5.19 -14.50
CA SER A 204 -22.33 5.74 -13.91
C SER A 204 -23.51 5.97 -14.87
N SER A 205 -23.35 5.74 -16.17
CA SER A 205 -24.49 5.53 -17.08
C SER A 205 -24.95 4.06 -17.06
N LYS A 206 -26.20 3.80 -16.64
CA LYS A 206 -26.85 2.46 -16.63
C LYS A 206 -26.66 1.64 -17.93
N LYS A 207 -26.47 2.29 -19.08
CA LYS A 207 -26.20 1.64 -20.37
C LYS A 207 -24.83 0.94 -20.46
N LYS A 208 -23.78 1.48 -19.82
CA LYS A 208 -22.42 0.90 -19.87
C LYS A 208 -22.19 -0.22 -18.85
N GLN A 209 -22.94 -0.18 -17.74
CA GLN A 209 -22.85 -1.17 -16.67
C GLN A 209 -23.31 -2.58 -17.11
N ASN A 210 -24.28 -2.67 -18.03
CA ASN A 210 -24.77 -3.95 -18.60
C ASN A 210 -23.95 -4.47 -19.79
N GLU A 211 -22.90 -3.75 -20.20
CA GLU A 211 -22.05 -4.14 -21.33
C GLU A 211 -20.80 -4.91 -20.89
N LEU A 212 -20.34 -4.74 -19.64
CA LEU A 212 -19.13 -5.38 -19.10
C LEU A 212 -19.50 -6.48 -18.10
N GLN A 213 -18.85 -7.64 -18.24
CA GLN A 213 -19.01 -8.80 -17.36
C GLN A 213 -17.93 -8.75 -16.27
N VAL A 214 -18.08 -7.85 -15.30
CA VAL A 214 -17.06 -7.60 -14.26
C VAL A 214 -16.77 -8.85 -13.42
N ASP A 215 -17.77 -9.72 -13.22
CA ASP A 215 -17.58 -10.97 -12.49
C ASP A 215 -16.77 -12.03 -13.30
N GLN A 216 -16.44 -11.75 -14.56
CA GLN A 216 -15.59 -12.58 -15.44
C GLN A 216 -14.22 -11.93 -15.69
N ILE A 217 -13.73 -11.13 -14.76
CA ILE A 217 -12.43 -10.49 -14.88
C ILE A 217 -11.30 -11.51 -15.04
N GLN A 218 -10.39 -11.22 -15.96
CA GLN A 218 -9.19 -12.00 -16.21
C GLN A 218 -8.00 -11.12 -15.87
N PHE A 219 -7.10 -11.60 -15.02
CA PHE A 219 -5.85 -10.91 -14.70
C PHE A 219 -4.72 -11.55 -15.50
N GLU A 220 -4.12 -10.80 -16.42
CA GLU A 220 -2.94 -11.21 -17.16
C GLU A 220 -1.67 -11.04 -16.30
N GLU A 221 -1.62 -9.98 -15.50
CA GLU A 221 -0.49 -9.67 -14.60
C GLU A 221 -1.00 -9.09 -13.29
N TYR A 222 -0.33 -9.40 -12.19
CA TYR A 222 -0.53 -8.75 -10.90
C TYR A 222 0.76 -8.82 -10.08
N ASN A 223 1.20 -7.67 -9.60
CA ASN A 223 2.32 -7.56 -8.66
C ASN A 223 2.06 -6.36 -7.75
N GLN A 224 1.90 -6.64 -6.46
CA GLN A 224 1.85 -5.64 -5.41
C GLN A 224 3.05 -5.83 -4.50
N LYS A 225 3.74 -4.73 -4.17
CA LYS A 225 4.81 -4.71 -3.17
C LYS A 225 4.53 -3.62 -2.16
N ILE A 226 4.72 -3.95 -0.88
CA ILE A 226 4.57 -3.03 0.25
C ILE A 226 5.88 -3.06 1.03
N TRP A 227 6.52 -1.91 1.17
CA TRP A 227 7.75 -1.74 1.95
C TRP A 227 7.43 -1.15 3.31
N ILE A 228 7.88 -1.85 4.34
CA ILE A 228 7.64 -1.52 5.74
C ILE A 228 8.99 -1.46 6.43
N ASP A 229 9.27 -0.35 7.13
CA ASP A 229 10.52 -0.19 7.88
C ASP A 229 10.66 -1.31 8.93
N ALA A 230 11.79 -2.02 8.92
CA ALA A 230 11.92 -3.23 9.74
C ALA A 230 12.12 -2.97 11.24
N GLN A 231 12.40 -1.73 11.63
CA GLN A 231 12.59 -1.36 13.04
C GLN A 231 11.31 -0.78 13.65
N THR A 232 10.64 0.08 12.89
CA THR A 232 9.50 0.87 13.35
C THR A 232 8.15 0.35 12.85
N PHE A 233 8.16 -0.59 11.89
CA PHE A 233 6.98 -1.08 11.18
C PHE A 233 6.20 0.02 10.43
N LYS A 234 6.76 1.21 10.26
CA LYS A 234 6.10 2.28 9.51
C LYS A 234 6.03 1.93 8.02
N TYR A 235 4.85 2.12 7.45
CA TYR A 235 4.63 1.98 6.01
C TYR A 235 5.42 3.07 5.27
N SER A 236 6.21 2.67 4.27
CA SER A 236 7.16 3.55 3.59
C SER A 236 6.85 3.71 2.10
N LYS A 237 6.60 2.60 1.41
CA LYS A 237 6.38 2.59 -0.04
C LYS A 237 5.39 1.50 -0.44
N GLN A 238 4.67 1.73 -1.52
CA GLN A 238 3.91 0.71 -2.23
C GLN A 238 4.09 0.83 -3.73
N SER A 239 4.05 -0.32 -4.39
CA SER A 239 3.97 -0.45 -5.83
C SER A 239 2.83 -1.40 -6.13
N VAL A 240 2.00 -1.06 -7.11
CA VAL A 240 0.99 -1.96 -7.66
C VAL A 240 1.11 -1.90 -9.18
N ALA A 241 1.27 -3.05 -9.80
CA ALA A 241 1.20 -3.20 -11.24
C ALA A 241 0.25 -4.35 -11.57
N TYR A 242 -0.72 -4.11 -12.45
CA TYR A 242 -1.55 -5.18 -12.96
C TYR A 242 -1.98 -4.91 -14.39
N SER A 243 -2.32 -6.00 -15.08
CA SER A 243 -2.99 -6.00 -16.38
C SER A 243 -4.20 -6.91 -16.25
N MET A 244 -5.36 -6.39 -16.65
CA MET A 244 -6.62 -7.13 -16.59
C MET A 244 -7.50 -6.90 -17.82
N THR A 245 -8.24 -7.93 -18.21
CA THR A 245 -9.29 -7.88 -19.22
C THR A 245 -10.65 -8.16 -18.57
N ILE A 246 -11.61 -7.25 -18.80
CA ILE A 246 -13.02 -7.45 -18.47
C ILE A 246 -13.78 -7.73 -19.77
N PRO A 247 -14.35 -8.93 -19.94
CA PRO A 247 -15.15 -9.25 -21.12
C PRO A 247 -16.32 -8.29 -21.27
N GLY A 248 -16.68 -7.95 -22.50
CA GLY A 248 -17.83 -7.10 -22.79
C GLY A 248 -18.58 -7.55 -24.03
N LYS A 249 -19.88 -7.23 -24.12
CA LYS A 249 -20.76 -7.68 -25.20
C LYS A 249 -20.33 -7.20 -26.59
N LYS A 250 -19.77 -5.99 -26.69
CA LYS A 250 -19.30 -5.38 -27.94
C LYS A 250 -17.78 -5.50 -28.11
N SER A 251 -17.06 -5.21 -27.03
CA SER A 251 -15.60 -5.27 -27.00
C SER A 251 -15.14 -5.44 -25.55
N PRO A 252 -14.07 -6.19 -25.30
CA PRO A 252 -13.46 -6.28 -23.98
C PRO A 252 -12.88 -4.93 -23.55
N LEU A 253 -12.87 -4.67 -22.25
CA LEU A 253 -12.13 -3.59 -21.62
C LEU A 253 -10.79 -4.15 -21.14
N LYS A 254 -9.67 -3.64 -21.65
CA LYS A 254 -8.34 -3.93 -21.13
C LYS A 254 -7.86 -2.76 -20.29
N LEU A 255 -7.28 -3.07 -19.12
CA LEU A 255 -6.74 -2.11 -18.20
C LEU A 255 -5.33 -2.51 -17.77
N ASP A 256 -4.37 -1.65 -18.03
CA ASP A 256 -3.04 -1.72 -17.42
C ASP A 256 -2.92 -0.59 -16.39
N LEU A 257 -2.48 -0.93 -15.18
CA LEU A 257 -2.20 0.04 -14.13
C LEU A 257 -0.77 -0.14 -13.63
N LYS A 258 -0.08 0.97 -13.44
CA LYS A 258 1.13 1.07 -12.62
C LYS A 258 0.93 2.19 -11.62
N LEU A 259 1.10 1.90 -10.35
CA LEU A 259 0.99 2.82 -9.23
C LEU A 259 2.24 2.70 -8.38
N GLU A 260 2.86 3.82 -8.06
CA GLU A 260 3.90 3.93 -7.04
C GLU A 260 3.48 4.98 -6.02
N MET A 261 3.51 4.61 -4.74
CA MET A 261 3.29 5.53 -3.63
C MET A 261 4.49 5.51 -2.69
N ASN A 262 4.99 6.69 -2.33
CA ASN A 262 6.15 6.84 -1.44
C ASN A 262 5.78 7.81 -0.32
N VAL A 263 5.76 7.33 0.92
CA VAL A 263 5.58 8.17 2.12
C VAL A 263 6.82 9.04 2.30
N LYS A 264 6.60 10.33 2.50
CA LYS A 264 7.64 11.34 2.69
C LYS A 264 7.91 11.65 4.16
N GLY A 265 6.96 11.33 5.04
CA GLY A 265 7.09 11.52 6.46
C GLY A 265 5.74 11.77 7.13
N PRO A 266 5.76 12.05 8.45
CA PRO A 266 4.56 12.37 9.20
C PRO A 266 3.92 13.70 8.73
N PHE A 267 2.61 13.81 8.94
CA PHE A 267 1.85 15.04 8.71
C PHE A 267 1.15 15.43 10.01
N GLU A 268 1.58 16.54 10.59
CA GLU A 268 1.09 17.07 11.87
C GLU A 268 0.06 18.20 11.68
N GLY A 269 -0.28 18.51 10.42
CA GLY A 269 -1.18 19.59 10.06
C GLY A 269 -2.66 19.23 10.22
N LYS A 270 -3.52 20.16 9.82
CA LYS A 270 -4.98 19.95 9.72
C LYS A 270 -5.40 20.02 8.25
N ILE A 271 -6.36 19.18 7.89
CA ILE A 271 -6.99 19.22 6.57
C ILE A 271 -8.41 19.75 6.77
N GLU A 272 -8.70 20.90 6.16
CA GLU A 272 -9.99 21.58 6.25
C GLU A 272 -10.56 21.86 4.87
N ILE A 273 -11.89 21.82 4.77
CA ILE A 273 -12.59 22.13 3.52
C ILE A 273 -12.48 23.64 3.24
N PRO A 274 -11.94 24.05 2.08
CA PRO A 274 -11.80 25.45 1.70
C PRO A 274 -13.14 26.19 1.69
N VAL A 275 -13.11 27.49 2.00
CA VAL A 275 -14.33 28.33 2.06
C VAL A 275 -15.03 28.43 0.70
N ASP A 276 -14.27 28.46 -0.39
CA ASP A 276 -14.78 28.47 -1.76
C ASP A 276 -15.40 27.13 -2.16
N ALA A 277 -14.85 26.00 -1.69
CA ALA A 277 -15.44 24.68 -1.89
C ALA A 277 -16.81 24.55 -1.18
N LYS A 278 -16.97 25.12 0.02
CA LYS A 278 -18.24 25.09 0.77
C LYS A 278 -19.41 25.81 0.07
N LYS A 279 -19.11 26.68 -0.90
CA LYS A 279 -20.11 27.46 -1.67
C LYS A 279 -20.56 26.78 -2.96
N SER A 280 -19.93 25.65 -3.35
CA SER A 280 -20.24 24.91 -4.57
C SER A 280 -21.42 23.96 -4.42
#